data_AF-A0A4Q5TCS3-F1
#
_entry.id   AF-A0A4Q5TCS3-F1
#
_cell.length_a   1.000
_cell.length_b   1.000
_cell.length_c   1.000
_cell.angle_alpha   90.00
_cell.angle_beta   90.00
_cell.angle_gamma   90.00
#
_symmetry.space_group_name_H-M   'P 1'
#
loop_
_entity.id
_entity.type
_entity.pdbx_description
1 polymer ?
#
loop_
_entity_poly.entity_id
_entity_poly.type
_entity_poly.pdbx_seq_one_letter_code
_entity_poly.pdbx_strand_id
1 'polypeptide(L)'
;GGDEFAVLVEDVSPRSLGEMLRRYRASFAQHDVEVSVGWSLVYPGDEPADAAFRRADVSMYEDKRSRRVENGVTDDPRDLAPAG
;
A
#
# COMPACT_ATOMS: atom_id res chain seq x y z
N GLY A 1 5.11 10.67 -4.92
CA GLY A 1 4.67 11.18 -6.23
C GLY A 1 5.69 10.82 -7.29
N GLY A 2 5.26 10.53 -8.52
CA GLY A 2 6.05 9.86 -9.55
C GLY A 2 5.22 8.71 -10.13
N ASP A 3 5.53 7.49 -9.71
CA ASP A 3 4.77 6.25 -9.92
C ASP A 3 3.83 5.90 -8.73
N GLU A 4 3.78 6.77 -7.71
CA GLU A 4 2.93 6.60 -6.53
C GLU A 4 1.56 7.25 -6.69
N PHE A 5 0.51 6.49 -6.33
CA PHE A 5 -0.89 6.92 -6.37
C PHE A 5 -1.56 6.66 -5.03
N ALA A 6 -2.45 7.56 -4.62
CA ALA A 6 -3.32 7.38 -3.46
C ALA A 6 -4.78 7.35 -3.89
N VAL A 7 -5.55 6.41 -3.33
CA VAL A 7 -6.99 6.25 -3.59
C VAL A 7 -7.74 6.31 -2.27
N LEU A 8 -8.63 7.29 -2.12
CA LEU A 8 -9.58 7.33 -1.02
C LEU A 8 -10.83 6.53 -1.43
N VAL A 9 -11.28 5.63 -0.56
CA VAL A 9 -12.50 4.86 -0.77
C VAL A 9 -13.36 4.96 0.49
N GLU A 10 -14.60 5.40 0.31
CA GLU A 10 -15.58 5.54 1.38
C GLU A 10 -16.39 4.25 1.57
N ASP A 11 -17.03 4.12 2.73
CA ASP A 11 -17.92 2.99 3.06
C ASP A 11 -17.29 1.59 2.94
N VAL A 12 -16.01 1.48 3.29
CA VAL A 12 -15.25 0.21 3.26
C VAL A 12 -15.32 -0.50 4.61
N SER A 13 -15.71 -1.77 4.59
CA SER A 13 -15.55 -2.68 5.73
C SER A 13 -14.20 -3.41 5.70
N PRO A 14 -13.68 -3.91 6.83
CA PRO A 14 -12.49 -4.77 6.85
C PRO A 14 -12.62 -6.00 5.93
N ARG A 15 -13.83 -6.56 5.79
CA ARG A 15 -14.09 -7.71 4.90
C ARG A 15 -13.94 -7.32 3.43
N SER A 16 -14.56 -6.21 3.01
CA SER A 16 -14.51 -5.74 1.62
C SER A 16 -13.13 -5.21 1.23
N LEU A 17 -12.35 -4.70 2.19
CA LEU A 17 -10.99 -4.22 1.95
C LEU A 17 -10.10 -5.33 1.36
N GLY A 18 -10.10 -6.52 1.97
CA GLY A 18 -9.29 -7.65 1.48
C GLY A 18 -9.67 -8.08 0.07
N GLU A 19 -10.97 -8.07 -0.26
CA GLU A 19 -11.47 -8.36 -1.62
C GLU A 19 -11.03 -7.29 -2.63
N MET A 20 -11.09 -6.02 -2.24
CA MET A 20 -10.69 -4.88 -3.05
C MET A 20 -9.20 -4.92 -3.38
N LEU A 21 -8.34 -5.14 -2.37
CA LEU A 21 -6.90 -5.25 -2.56
C LEU A 21 -6.53 -6.39 -3.51
N ARG A 22 -7.19 -7.55 -3.40
CA ARG A 22 -7.00 -8.66 -4.34
C ARG A 22 -7.40 -8.28 -5.76
N ARG A 23 -8.53 -7.59 -5.93
CA ARG A 23 -9.00 -7.13 -7.25
C ARG A 23 -8.05 -6.12 -7.89
N TYR A 24 -7.53 -5.17 -7.13
CA TYR A 24 -6.55 -4.21 -7.64
C TYR A 24 -5.30 -4.91 -8.12
N ARG A 25 -4.69 -5.78 -7.31
CA ARG A 25 -3.51 -6.55 -7.72
C ARG A 25 -3.76 -7.38 -8.98
N ALA A 26 -4.89 -8.08 -9.04
CA ALA A 26 -5.25 -8.86 -10.22
C ALA A 26 -5.39 -7.99 -11.48
N SER A 27 -5.95 -6.77 -11.34
CA SER A 27 -6.10 -5.83 -12.46
C SER A 27 -4.75 -5.33 -12.98
N PHE A 28 -3.79 -5.02 -12.11
CA PHE A 28 -2.45 -4.59 -12.55
C PHE A 28 -1.66 -5.76 -13.17
N ALA A 29 -1.78 -6.96 -12.60
CA ALA A 29 -1.14 -8.15 -13.14
C ALA A 29 -1.60 -8.51 -14.56
N GLN A 30 -2.84 -8.18 -14.94
CA GLN A 30 -3.34 -8.35 -16.32
C GLN A 30 -2.58 -7.51 -17.36
N HIS A 31 -1.83 -6.50 -16.91
CA HIS A 31 -1.01 -5.62 -17.73
C HIS A 31 0.49 -5.82 -17.46
N ASP A 32 0.88 -6.94 -16.86
CA ASP A 32 2.27 -7.24 -16.46
C ASP A 32 2.87 -6.14 -15.56
N VAL A 33 2.02 -5.42 -14.81
CA VAL A 33 2.43 -4.36 -13.90
C VAL A 33 2.43 -4.89 -12.48
N GLU A 34 3.61 -4.84 -11.87
CA GLU A 34 3.84 -5.19 -10.49
C GLU A 34 3.60 -3.98 -9.57
N VAL A 35 2.64 -4.07 -8.65
CA VAL A 35 2.32 -2.97 -7.71
C VAL A 35 2.49 -3.37 -6.26
N SER A 36 3.06 -2.46 -5.46
CA SER A 36 3.03 -2.57 -4.01
C SER A 36 1.86 -1.74 -3.49
N VAL A 37 1.04 -2.31 -2.61
CA VAL A 37 -0.20 -1.67 -2.15
C VAL A 37 -0.24 -1.64 -0.64
N GLY A 38 -0.16 -0.43 -0.09
CA GLY A 38 -0.44 -0.15 1.31
C GLY A 38 -1.86 0.35 1.53
N TRP A 39 -2.34 0.22 2.75
CA TRP A 39 -3.69 0.64 3.10
C TRP A 39 -3.78 1.12 4.54
N SER A 40 -4.77 1.96 4.81
CA SER A 40 -5.22 2.27 6.15
C SER A 40 -6.74 2.36 6.16
N LEU A 41 -7.36 1.86 7.22
CA LEU A 41 -8.79 2.01 7.45
C LEU A 41 -8.98 3.01 8.57
N VAL A 42 -9.88 3.98 8.36
CA VAL A 42 -10.24 5.00 9.34
C VAL A 42 -11.74 4.98 9.59
N TYR A 43 -12.11 5.28 10.83
CA TYR A 43 -13.47 5.41 11.30
C TYR A 43 -13.77 6.85 11.72
N PRO A 44 -15.04 7.27 11.75
CA PRO A 44 -15.40 8.58 12.28
C PRO A 44 -14.88 8.77 13.70
N GLY A 45 -14.12 9.85 13.91
CA GLY A 45 -13.49 10.16 15.21
C GLY A 45 -12.08 9.62 15.40
N ASP A 46 -11.53 8.90 14.40
CA ASP A 46 -10.12 8.50 14.40
C ASP A 46 -9.17 9.70 14.25
N GLU A 47 -7.88 9.41 14.32
CA GLU A 47 -6.79 10.35 14.12
C GLU A 47 -6.91 11.16 12.81
N PRO A 48 -6.23 12.32 12.71
CA PRO A 48 -6.20 13.14 11.50
C PRO A 48 -5.78 12.34 10.26
N ALA A 49 -6.24 12.79 9.09
CA ALA A 49 -5.95 12.16 7.80
C ALA A 49 -4.45 11.87 7.57
N ASP A 50 -3.56 12.77 8.01
CA ASP A 50 -2.11 12.59 7.90
C ASP A 50 -1.60 11.31 8.58
N ALA A 51 -2.19 10.93 9.71
CA ALA A 51 -1.82 9.69 10.40
C ALA A 51 -2.27 8.45 9.62
N ALA A 52 -3.42 8.53 8.94
CA ALA A 52 -3.90 7.46 8.07
C ALA A 52 -3.01 7.30 6.83
N PHE A 53 -2.58 8.41 6.22
CA PHE A 53 -1.62 8.38 5.12
C PHE A 53 -0.28 7.77 5.53
N ARG A 54 0.27 8.15 6.69
CA ARG A 54 1.51 7.53 7.21
C ARG A 54 1.37 6.03 7.44
N ARG A 55 0.23 5.56 7.98
CA ARG A 55 -0.01 4.12 8.13
C ARG A 55 -0.11 3.39 6.80
N ALA A 56 -0.79 3.98 5.82
CA ALA A 56 -0.88 3.42 4.48
C ALA A 56 0.50 3.34 3.82
N ASP A 57 1.34 4.35 3.99
CA ASP A 57 2.71 4.39 3.47
C ASP A 57 3.60 3.30 4.09
N VAL A 58 3.58 3.16 5.43
CA VAL A 58 4.30 2.07 6.12
C VAL A 58 3.83 0.70 5.64
N SER A 59 2.51 0.51 5.49
CA SER A 59 1.95 -0.74 4.97
C SER A 59 2.38 -1.01 3.52
N MET A 60 2.48 0.01 2.67
CA MET A 60 2.98 -0.12 1.30
C MET A 60 4.45 -0.55 1.28
N TYR A 61 5.22 0.03 2.20
CA TYR A 61 6.63 -0.28 2.33
C TYR A 61 6.87 -1.73 2.77
N GLU A 62 6.09 -2.24 3.74
CA GLU A 62 6.12 -3.64 4.16
C GLU A 62 5.77 -4.59 3.01
N ASP A 63 4.79 -4.24 2.19
CA ASP A 63 4.43 -4.99 0.98
C ASP A 63 5.57 -5.00 -0.04
N LYS A 64 6.16 -3.83 -0.32
CA LYS A 64 7.31 -3.69 -1.23
C LYS A 64 8.48 -4.54 -0.78
N ARG A 65 8.78 -4.55 0.53
CA ARG A 65 9.85 -5.34 1.13
C ARG A 65 9.60 -6.84 0.99
N SER A 66 8.39 -7.29 1.28
CA SER A 66 8.00 -8.70 1.18
C SER A 66 8.19 -9.21 -0.25
N ARG A 67 7.75 -8.42 -1.24
CA ARG A 67 7.87 -8.75 -2.67
C ARG A 67 9.31 -8.79 -3.16
N ARG A 68 10.19 -7.92 -2.66
CA ARG A 68 11.63 -7.95 -2.99
C ARG A 68 12.29 -9.23 -2.51
N VAL A 69 11.95 -9.68 -1.30
CA VAL A 69 12.43 -10.96 -0.75
C VAL A 69 11.97 -12.13 -1.63
N GLU A 70 10.71 -12.15 -2.05
CA GLU A 70 10.18 -13.18 -2.96
C GLU A 70 10.90 -13.19 -4.32
N ASN A 71 11.26 -12.01 -4.83
CA ASN A 71 11.98 -11.83 -6.08
C ASN A 71 13.51 -11.99 -5.96
N GLY A 72 14.03 -12.36 -4.78
CA GLY A 72 15.46 -12.56 -4.55
C GLY A 72 16.31 -11.28 -4.57
N VAL A 73 15.67 -10.11 -4.44
CA VAL A 73 16.33 -8.79 -4.39
C VAL A 73 16.57 -8.43 -2.92
N THR A 74 17.84 -8.24 -2.54
CA THR A 74 18.20 -7.75 -1.19
C THR A 74 17.97 -6.25 -1.10
N ASP A 75 17.43 -5.76 0.03
CA ASP A 75 17.16 -4.34 0.26
C ASP A 75 18.43 -3.47 0.07
N ASP A 76 18.34 -2.45 -0.77
CA ASP A 76 19.32 -1.36 -0.82
C ASP A 76 19.09 -0.44 0.38
N PRO A 77 20.10 -0.15 1.21
CA PRO A 77 19.95 0.72 2.37
C PRO A 77 19.45 2.14 2.06
N ARG A 78 19.54 2.59 0.79
CA ARG A 78 18.99 3.87 0.32
C ARG A 78 17.47 3.86 0.14
N ASP A 79 16.86 2.68 0.05
CA ASP A 79 15.41 2.52 0.01
C ASP A 79 14.79 2.49 1.42
N LEU A 80 15.61 2.50 2.47
CA LEU A 80 15.18 2.35 3.88
C LEU A 80 14.73 3.66 4.56
N ALA A 81 14.80 4.80 3.87
CA ALA A 81 14.36 6.06 4.45
C ALA A 81 12.85 6.25 4.21
N PRO A 82 12.00 6.37 5.25
CA PRO A 82 10.68 6.94 5.05
C PRO A 82 10.88 8.34 4.46
N ALA A 83 10.09 8.70 3.46
CA ALA A 83 10.01 10.09 3.01
C ALA A 83 9.65 10.94 4.23
N GLY A 84 10.62 11.72 4.71
CA GLY A 84 10.49 12.56 5.91
C GLY A 84 9.47 13.66 5.75
#